data_AF-A0A660SDP8-F1
#
_entry.id   AF-A0A660SDP8-F1
#
_cell.length_a   1.000
_cell.length_b   1.000
_cell.length_c   1.000
_cell.angle_alpha   90.00
_cell.angle_beta   90.00
_cell.angle_gamma   90.00
#
_symmetry.space_group_name_H-M   'P 1'
#
loop_
_entity.id
_entity.type
_entity.pdbx_description
1 polymer ?
#
loop_
_entity_poly.entity_id
_entity_poly.type
_entity_poly.pdbx_seq_one_letter_code
_entity_poly.pdbx_strand_id
1 'polypeptide(L)'
;MKTEQFLGNRFAFTAILFFIIITFSTATLQAEEPSSLNIWITSDIEGYLVGCDCPSGASAGLSAVAAALEGIKGVEDLLLDAGGFREPLRSDPLLEGFMDKAAA
;
A
#
# COMPACT_ATOMS: atom_id res chain seq x y z
N MET A 1 -2.16 61.07 29.34
CA MET A 1 -3.23 60.15 28.87
C MET A 1 -3.01 59.55 27.48
N LYS A 2 -2.50 60.27 26.46
CA LYS A 2 -2.34 59.70 25.11
C LYS A 2 -1.17 58.72 24.93
N THR A 3 -0.12 58.83 25.75
CA THR A 3 1.13 58.04 25.61
C THR A 3 0.99 56.58 26.04
N GLU A 4 0.22 56.31 27.11
CA GLU A 4 0.02 54.95 27.62
C GLU A 4 -0.90 54.12 26.72
N GLN A 5 -1.93 54.74 26.13
CA GLN A 5 -2.76 54.10 25.11
C GLN A 5 -1.95 53.77 23.84
N PHE A 6 -1.01 54.62 23.45
CA PHE A 6 -0.16 54.37 22.29
C PHE A 6 0.83 53.21 22.52
N LEU A 7 1.41 53.12 23.72
CA LEU A 7 2.24 51.97 24.10
C LEU A 7 1.42 50.67 24.18
N GLY A 8 0.24 50.71 24.80
CA GLY A 8 -0.65 49.54 24.90
C GLY A 8 -1.06 48.98 23.54
N ASN A 9 -1.41 49.85 22.59
CA ASN A 9 -1.75 49.43 21.23
C ASN A 9 -0.56 48.80 20.48
N ARG A 10 0.66 49.29 20.70
CA ARG A 10 1.87 48.70 20.09
C ARG A 10 2.18 47.31 20.64
N PHE A 11 2.05 47.12 21.95
CA PHE A 11 2.21 45.82 22.59
C PHE A 11 1.13 44.81 22.16
N ALA A 12 -0.12 45.26 22.05
CA ALA A 12 -1.20 44.41 21.56
C ALA A 12 -0.95 43.98 20.11
N PHE A 13 -0.49 44.90 19.25
CA PHE A 13 -0.21 44.60 17.85
C PHE A 13 0.95 43.60 17.69
N THR A 14 2.04 43.77 18.44
CA THR A 14 3.16 42.82 18.40
C THR A 14 2.78 41.44 18.95
N ALA A 15 1.97 41.39 20.01
CA ALA A 15 1.47 40.13 20.55
C ALA A 15 0.57 39.38 19.57
N ILE A 16 -0.33 40.10 18.87
CA ILE A 16 -1.18 39.52 17.82
C ILE A 16 -0.34 38.99 16.66
N LEU A 17 0.64 39.77 16.19
CA LEU A 17 1.52 39.36 15.10
C LEU A 17 2.32 38.10 15.47
N PHE A 18 2.84 38.04 16.69
CA PHE A 18 3.56 36.88 17.21
C PHE A 18 2.67 35.64 17.27
N PHE A 19 1.42 35.79 17.73
CA PHE A 19 0.44 34.69 17.74
C PHE A 19 0.12 34.17 16.33
N ILE A 20 -0.05 35.07 15.36
CA ILE A 20 -0.28 34.71 13.94
C ILE A 20 0.91 33.93 13.39
N ILE A 21 2.14 34.40 13.64
CA ILE A 21 3.35 33.71 13.16
C ILE A 21 3.45 32.31 13.76
N ILE A 22 3.25 32.16 15.08
CA ILE A 22 3.30 30.85 15.73
C ILE A 22 2.24 29.91 15.16
N THR A 23 0.99 30.36 15.06
CA THR A 23 -0.11 29.51 14.56
C THR A 23 0.07 29.12 13.10
N PHE A 24 0.57 30.02 12.23
CA PHE A 24 0.91 29.67 10.86
C PHE A 24 2.10 28.72 10.79
N SER A 25 3.15 28.95 11.58
CA SER A 25 4.34 28.08 11.60
C SER A 25 4.03 26.66 12.09
N THR A 26 3.14 26.50 13.08
CA THR A 26 2.75 25.16 13.56
C THR A 26 1.78 24.47 12.60
N ALA A 27 0.93 25.21 11.89
CA ALA A 27 0.04 24.64 10.87
C ALA A 27 0.83 24.07 9.67
N THR A 28 1.98 24.67 9.32
CA THR A 28 2.85 24.17 8.24
C THR A 28 3.72 22.97 8.62
N LEU A 29 3.75 22.58 9.90
CA LEU A 29 4.54 21.45 10.40
C LEU A 29 3.74 20.14 10.52
N GLN A 30 2.55 20.07 9.90
CA GLN A 30 1.96 18.76 9.61
C GLN A 30 2.78 18.12 8.50
N ALA A 31 3.80 17.36 8.89
CA ALA A 31 4.44 16.42 7.99
C ALA A 31 3.34 15.51 7.44
N GLU A 32 3.14 15.56 6.12
CA GLU A 32 2.24 14.65 5.43
C GLU A 32 2.59 13.22 5.86
N GLU A 33 1.57 12.47 6.30
CA GLU A 33 1.80 11.12 6.82
C GLU A 33 2.57 10.30 5.76
N PRO A 34 3.59 9.51 6.15
CA PRO A 34 4.34 8.73 5.19
C PRO A 34 3.40 7.77 4.48
N SER A 35 3.26 7.91 3.16
CA SER A 35 2.52 6.97 2.33
C SER A 35 3.18 5.59 2.43
N SER A 36 2.44 4.60 2.94
CA SER A 36 2.90 3.21 3.03
C SER A 36 2.57 2.46 1.75
N LEU A 37 3.56 1.81 1.13
CA LEU A 37 3.37 0.96 -0.04
C LEU A 37 3.54 -0.51 0.36
N ASN A 38 2.49 -1.32 0.21
CA ASN A 38 2.59 -2.77 0.39
C ASN A 38 2.93 -3.44 -0.95
N ILE A 39 3.93 -4.31 -0.94
CA ILE A 39 4.34 -5.08 -2.12
C ILE A 39 4.25 -6.56 -1.79
N TRP A 40 3.39 -7.26 -2.52
CA TRP A 40 3.19 -8.69 -2.47
C TRP A 40 3.97 -9.33 -3.62
N ILE A 41 4.75 -10.37 -3.34
CA ILE A 41 5.59 -11.02 -4.34
C ILE A 41 5.26 -12.52 -4.37
N THR A 42 4.94 -13.04 -5.55
CA THR A 42 4.90 -14.47 -5.85
C THR A 42 6.16 -14.88 -6.60
N SER A 43 6.59 -16.13 -6.42
CA SER A 43 7.71 -16.73 -7.14
C SER A 43 7.44 -18.22 -7.29
N ASP A 44 7.95 -18.82 -8.36
CA ASP A 44 7.99 -20.28 -8.54
C ASP A 44 6.60 -20.91 -8.38
N ILE A 45 5.59 -20.28 -8.98
CA ILE A 45 4.22 -20.80 -8.98
C ILE A 45 4.14 -22.13 -9.74
N GLU A 46 5.02 -22.37 -10.71
CA GLU A 46 5.19 -23.65 -11.43
C GLU A 46 3.88 -24.23 -12.01
N GLY A 47 2.90 -23.37 -12.32
CA GLY A 47 1.58 -23.79 -12.79
C GLY A 47 0.64 -24.37 -11.71
N TYR A 48 0.98 -24.31 -10.42
CA TYR A 48 0.10 -24.69 -9.31
C TYR A 48 -0.99 -23.63 -9.08
N LEU A 49 -1.95 -23.57 -9.99
CA LEU A 49 -3.05 -22.60 -9.95
C LEU A 49 -4.09 -22.94 -8.87
N VAL A 50 -4.42 -24.22 -8.76
CA VAL A 50 -5.36 -24.78 -7.77
C VAL A 50 -4.58 -25.62 -6.77
N GLY A 51 -5.02 -25.63 -5.51
CA GLY A 51 -4.33 -26.33 -4.42
C GLY A 51 -3.88 -27.75 -4.80
N CYS A 52 -2.59 -28.02 -4.67
CA CYS A 52 -2.03 -29.37 -4.74
C CYS A 52 -2.29 -30.13 -3.43
N ASP A 53 -2.46 -31.45 -3.53
CA ASP A 53 -2.14 -32.37 -2.44
C ASP A 53 -0.61 -32.47 -2.34
N CYS A 54 0.00 -31.40 -1.84
CA CYS A 54 1.43 -31.38 -1.61
C CYS A 54 1.78 -32.27 -0.40
N PRO A 55 2.90 -33.02 -0.42
CA PRO A 55 3.23 -34.04 0.59
C PRO A 55 3.30 -33.52 2.04
N SER A 56 3.41 -32.20 2.23
CA SER A 56 3.44 -31.53 3.53
C SER A 56 2.05 -31.20 4.10
N GLY A 57 0.95 -31.54 3.43
CA GLY A 57 -0.41 -31.32 3.92
C GLY A 57 -0.89 -29.86 3.89
N ALA A 58 -0.08 -28.93 3.38
CA ALA A 58 -0.52 -27.58 3.07
C ALA A 58 -1.08 -27.57 1.63
N SER A 59 -2.34 -27.17 1.46
CA SER A 59 -2.84 -26.87 0.11
C SER A 59 -2.10 -25.62 -0.39
N ALA A 60 -1.07 -25.83 -1.21
CA ALA A 60 -0.27 -24.78 -1.80
C ALA A 60 -0.75 -24.54 -3.25
N GLY A 61 -0.97 -23.29 -3.60
CA GLY A 61 -1.40 -22.91 -4.94
C GLY A 61 -1.79 -21.43 -5.01
N LEU A 62 -1.73 -20.87 -6.21
CA LEU A 62 -2.02 -19.46 -6.44
C LEU A 62 -3.43 -19.07 -5.98
N SER A 63 -4.42 -19.98 -6.08
CA SER A 63 -5.77 -19.75 -5.57
C SER A 63 -5.83 -19.53 -4.05
N ALA A 64 -5.01 -20.23 -3.28
CA ALA A 64 -4.94 -20.07 -1.82
C ALA A 64 -4.26 -18.75 -1.45
N VAL A 65 -3.22 -18.37 -2.19
CA VAL A 65 -2.55 -17.06 -2.04
C VAL A 65 -3.53 -15.93 -2.39
N ALA A 66 -4.28 -16.06 -3.48
CA ALA A 66 -5.29 -15.08 -3.88
C ALA A 66 -6.38 -14.92 -2.81
N ALA A 67 -6.90 -16.03 -2.26
CA ALA A 67 -7.88 -15.99 -1.17
C ALA A 67 -7.33 -15.35 0.10
N ALA A 68 -6.06 -15.61 0.44
CA ALA A 68 -5.40 -14.97 1.59
C ALA A 68 -5.22 -13.45 1.37
N LEU A 69 -4.90 -13.04 0.15
CA LEU A 69 -4.71 -11.63 -0.19
C LEU A 69 -6.03 -10.85 -0.31
N GLU A 70 -7.14 -11.49 -0.67
CA GLU A 70 -8.45 -10.83 -0.80
C GLU A 70 -8.90 -10.15 0.52
N GLY A 71 -8.53 -10.72 1.67
CA GLY A 71 -8.85 -10.15 2.99
C GLY A 71 -7.87 -9.09 3.50
N ILE A 72 -6.75 -8.88 2.81
CA ILE A 72 -5.63 -8.04 3.30
C ILE A 72 -5.33 -6.88 2.34
N LYS A 73 -5.64 -7.05 1.05
CA LYS A 73 -5.22 -6.14 -0.01
C LYS A 73 -5.92 -4.78 0.09
N GLY A 74 -5.12 -3.73 0.28
CA GLY A 74 -5.54 -2.34 0.21
C GLY A 74 -5.59 -1.77 -1.22
N VAL A 75 -6.07 -0.54 -1.37
CA VAL A 75 -6.16 0.17 -2.67
C VAL A 75 -4.78 0.47 -3.28
N GLU A 76 -3.74 0.60 -2.45
CA GLU A 76 -2.37 0.94 -2.87
C GLU A 76 -1.41 -0.26 -2.94
N ASP A 77 -1.94 -1.48 -2.88
CA ASP A 77 -1.10 -2.68 -2.82
C ASP A 77 -0.67 -3.16 -4.22
N LEU A 78 0.63 -3.36 -4.39
CA LEU A 78 1.23 -3.89 -5.62
C LEU A 78 1.43 -5.41 -5.51
N LEU A 79 1.06 -6.16 -6.54
CA LEU A 79 1.37 -7.59 -6.66
C LEU A 79 2.35 -7.80 -7.81
N LEU A 80 3.47 -8.46 -7.53
CA LEU A 80 4.55 -8.76 -8.48
C LEU A 80 4.78 -10.27 -8.56
N ASP A 81 5.14 -10.75 -9.74
CA ASP A 81 5.60 -12.12 -9.95
C ASP A 81 7.10 -12.12 -10.30
N ALA A 82 7.88 -12.91 -9.57
CA ALA A 82 9.34 -13.01 -9.71
C ALA A 82 9.79 -14.03 -10.76
N GLY A 83 8.85 -14.62 -11.51
CA GLY A 83 9.13 -15.65 -12.50
C GLY A 83 8.86 -17.06 -11.97
N GLY A 84 9.14 -18.06 -12.82
CA GLY A 84 8.78 -19.45 -12.52
C GLY A 84 7.27 -19.72 -12.59
N PHE A 85 6.49 -18.79 -13.16
CA PHE A 85 5.03 -18.92 -13.25
C PHE A 85 4.58 -20.17 -14.02
N ARG A 86 5.29 -20.48 -15.12
CA ARG A 86 5.05 -21.65 -15.96
C ARG A 86 6.21 -22.63 -15.81
N GLU A 87 5.91 -23.85 -15.41
CA GLU A 87 6.88 -24.94 -15.51
C GLU A 87 6.85 -25.49 -16.96
N PRO A 88 7.93 -25.34 -17.77
CA PRO A 88 7.90 -25.65 -19.20
C PRO A 88 7.68 -27.14 -19.52
N LEU A 89 7.84 -28.02 -18.53
CA LEU A 89 7.79 -29.47 -18.68
C LEU A 89 6.54 -30.10 -18.06
N ARG A 90 5.67 -29.30 -17.44
CA ARG A 90 4.40 -29.78 -16.90
C ARG A 90 3.32 -29.66 -17.96
N SER A 91 3.24 -30.66 -18.84
CA SER A 91 2.13 -30.83 -19.78
C SER A 91 0.91 -31.39 -19.03
N ASP A 92 0.24 -30.54 -18.26
CA ASP A 92 -1.07 -30.89 -17.73
C ASP A 92 -2.13 -30.40 -18.74
N PRO A 93 -2.86 -31.31 -19.42
CA PRO A 93 -3.85 -30.95 -20.44
C PRO A 93 -4.95 -30.00 -19.91
N LEU A 94 -5.17 -30.00 -18.60
CA LEU A 94 -6.09 -29.08 -17.94
C LEU A 94 -5.55 -27.64 -17.96
N LEU A 95 -4.25 -27.45 -17.78
CA LEU A 95 -3.61 -26.13 -17.73
C LEU A 95 -3.67 -25.43 -19.08
N GLU A 96 -3.46 -26.16 -20.19
CA GLU A 96 -3.58 -25.61 -21.55
C GLU A 96 -5.01 -25.15 -21.85
N GLY A 97 -6.02 -25.95 -21.49
CA GLY A 97 -7.43 -25.61 -21.71
C GLY A 97 -7.96 -24.43 -20.87
N PHE A 98 -7.44 -24.23 -19.65
CA PHE A 98 -7.78 -23.05 -18.83
C PHE A 98 -7.10 -21.78 -19.34
N MET A 99 -5.87 -21.87 -19.85
CA MET A 99 -5.13 -20.72 -20.38
C MET A 99 -5.71 -20.20 -21.69
N ASP A 100 -6.12 -21.06 -22.61
CA ASP A 100 -6.78 -20.66 -23.87
C ASP A 100 -8.09 -19.91 -23.62
N LYS A 101 -8.78 -20.21 -22.51
CA LYS A 101 -9.99 -19.49 -22.08
C LYS A 101 -9.71 -18.14 -21.41
N ALA A 102 -8.55 -17.98 -20.79
CA ALA A 102 -8.17 -16.73 -20.14
C ALA A 102 -7.55 -15.71 -21.12
N ALA A 103 -7.07 -16.18 -22.27
CA ALA A 103 -6.49 -15.37 -23.34
C ALA A 103 -7.49 -14.95 -24.45
N ALA A 104 -8.75 -15.40 -24.37
CA ALA A 104 -9.85 -15.06 -25.27
C ALA A 104 -10.81 -14.04 -24.63
#